data_AF-A0A7J0GKE1-F1
#
_entry.id   AF-A0A7J0GKE1-F1
#
_cell.length_a   1.000
_cell.length_b   1.000
_cell.length_c   1.000
_cell.angle_alpha   90.00
_cell.angle_beta   90.00
_cell.angle_gamma   90.00
#
_symmetry.space_group_name_H-M   'P 1'
#
loop_
_entity.id
_entity.type
_entity.pdbx_description
1 polymer ?
#
loop_
_entity_poly.entity_id
_entity_poly.type
_entity_poly.pdbx_seq_one_letter_code
_entity_poly.pdbx_strand_id
1 'polypeptide(L)'
;MEGAVCLLCTFITFFPSAIHRCYDSAEAAIVSKIMSGKCSVKMLKELGHCLTLLPKSRGDEDSWSLMMQKILLSINVHLNDTFQGVEEESKSIEAMRGLVPPGKDPPPPLGGHCTGEASDQRIKRPERLQMLSVSTLMRCCCTMLTSPYPVQVRVPIRPLIALAGRVLMVDGSLPQALFPFTTGMQQESICSELPVLHSYGLELLSAIIKGVRR
;
A
#
# COMPACT_ATOMS: atom_id res chain seq x y z
N MET A 1 4.81 -15.00 -16.64
CA MET A 1 4.91 -14.10 -15.48
C MET A 1 4.38 -14.75 -14.21
N GLU A 2 3.18 -15.34 -14.23
CA GLU A 2 2.58 -15.98 -13.04
C GLU A 2 3.50 -17.05 -12.45
N GLY A 3 4.02 -17.97 -13.28
CA GLY A 3 4.99 -18.98 -12.83
C GLY A 3 6.27 -18.43 -12.22
N ALA A 4 6.73 -17.23 -12.63
CA ALA A 4 7.92 -16.60 -12.05
C ALA A 4 7.62 -16.03 -10.65
N VAL A 5 6.43 -15.46 -10.43
CA VAL A 5 5.98 -15.01 -9.11
C VAL A 5 5.79 -16.20 -8.18
N CYS A 6 5.14 -17.28 -8.64
CA CYS A 6 5.01 -18.50 -7.87
C CYS A 6 6.37 -19.09 -7.47
N LEU A 7 7.32 -19.14 -8.43
CA LEU A 7 8.67 -19.62 -8.15
C LEU A 7 9.36 -18.75 -7.08
N LEU A 8 9.24 -17.42 -7.17
CA LEU A 8 9.78 -16.50 -6.18
C LEU A 8 9.15 -16.71 -4.80
N CYS A 9 7.82 -16.87 -4.71
CA CYS A 9 7.13 -17.22 -3.46
C CYS A 9 7.65 -18.53 -2.86
N THR A 10 7.88 -19.55 -3.69
CA THR A 10 8.46 -20.83 -3.29
C THR A 10 9.87 -20.65 -2.74
N PHE A 11 10.73 -19.88 -3.43
CA PHE A 11 12.08 -19.59 -2.93
C PHE A 11 12.06 -18.84 -1.60
N ILE A 12 11.22 -17.82 -1.45
CA ILE A 12 11.10 -17.09 -0.17
C ILE A 12 10.67 -18.03 0.97
N THR A 13 9.77 -18.98 0.68
CA THR A 13 9.19 -19.87 1.69
C THR A 13 10.12 -21.01 2.08
N PHE A 14 10.77 -21.65 1.11
CA PHE A 14 11.55 -22.89 1.33
C PHE A 14 13.06 -22.66 1.33
N PHE A 15 13.54 -21.58 0.72
CA PHE A 15 14.97 -21.26 0.58
C PHE A 15 15.24 -19.77 0.89
N PRO A 16 14.83 -19.26 2.07
CA PRO A 16 14.83 -17.83 2.39
C PRO A 16 16.20 -17.16 2.20
N SER A 17 17.30 -17.85 2.52
CA SER A 17 18.67 -17.35 2.35
C SER A 17 19.07 -17.05 0.90
N ALA A 18 18.42 -17.71 -0.08
CA ALA A 18 18.67 -17.44 -1.50
C ALA A 18 18.20 -16.05 -1.94
N ILE A 19 17.26 -15.45 -1.18
CA ILE A 19 16.66 -14.15 -1.50
C ILE A 19 17.41 -12.99 -0.83
N HIS A 20 18.20 -13.23 0.22
CA HIS A 20 18.85 -12.17 1.00
C HIS A 20 19.63 -11.18 0.13
N ARG A 21 20.42 -11.67 -0.82
CA ARG A 21 21.27 -10.85 -1.69
C ARG A 21 20.51 -10.06 -2.74
N CYS A 22 19.29 -10.47 -3.08
CA CYS A 22 18.46 -9.84 -4.10
C CYS A 22 17.15 -9.28 -3.53
N TYR A 23 17.03 -9.16 -2.19
CA TYR A 23 15.81 -8.73 -1.52
C TYR A 23 15.28 -7.42 -2.09
N ASP A 24 16.12 -6.39 -2.14
CA ASP A 24 15.71 -5.06 -2.57
C ASP A 24 15.36 -5.05 -4.07
N SER A 25 16.08 -5.83 -4.88
CA SER A 25 15.77 -6.01 -6.31
C SER A 25 14.45 -6.74 -6.53
N ALA A 26 14.16 -7.77 -5.72
CA ALA A 26 12.90 -8.49 -5.76
C ALA A 26 11.74 -7.58 -5.34
N GLU A 27 11.92 -6.80 -4.26
CA GLU A 27 10.97 -5.79 -3.82
C GLU A 27 10.68 -4.80 -4.96
N ALA A 28 11.72 -4.19 -5.55
CA ALA A 28 11.61 -3.23 -6.64
C ALA A 28 10.87 -3.81 -7.85
N ALA A 29 11.20 -5.04 -8.25
CA ALA A 29 10.56 -5.71 -9.38
C ALA A 29 9.07 -5.98 -9.13
N ILE A 30 8.71 -6.47 -7.94
CA ILE A 30 7.31 -6.73 -7.57
C ILE A 30 6.52 -5.42 -7.57
N VAL A 31 7.05 -4.39 -6.89
CA VAL A 31 6.39 -3.09 -6.73
C VAL A 31 6.24 -2.40 -8.08
N SER A 32 7.28 -2.41 -8.93
CA SER A 32 7.20 -1.87 -10.29
C SER A 32 6.06 -2.51 -11.10
N LYS A 33 5.82 -3.81 -10.95
CA LYS A 33 4.68 -4.48 -11.60
C LYS A 33 3.33 -4.09 -11.01
N ILE A 34 3.20 -4.04 -9.68
CA ILE A 34 1.98 -3.56 -9.00
C ILE A 34 1.62 -2.15 -9.46
N MET A 35 2.64 -1.29 -9.59
CA MET A 35 2.48 0.11 -9.99
C MET A 35 2.38 0.30 -11.50
N SER A 36 2.60 -0.71 -12.33
CA SER A 36 2.62 -0.55 -13.78
C SER A 36 1.24 -0.28 -14.40
N GLY A 37 0.16 -0.68 -13.72
CA GLY A 37 -1.21 -0.65 -14.26
C GLY A 37 -1.46 -1.64 -15.41
N LYS A 38 -0.49 -2.51 -15.74
CA LYS A 38 -0.56 -3.46 -16.86
C LYS A 38 -0.89 -4.89 -16.42
N CYS A 39 -1.05 -5.12 -15.11
CA CYS A 39 -1.30 -6.44 -14.55
C CYS A 39 -2.80 -6.71 -14.39
N SER A 40 -3.21 -7.96 -14.66
CA SER A 40 -4.57 -8.40 -14.35
C SER A 40 -4.80 -8.43 -12.85
N VAL A 41 -6.08 -8.39 -12.41
CA VAL A 41 -6.44 -8.50 -10.99
C VAL A 41 -5.87 -9.76 -10.35
N LYS A 42 -5.87 -10.89 -11.07
CA LYS A 42 -5.24 -12.14 -10.61
C LYS A 42 -3.74 -11.96 -10.39
N MET A 43 -3.03 -11.38 -11.36
CA MET A 43 -1.59 -11.13 -11.23
C MET A 43 -1.28 -10.17 -10.08
N LEU A 44 -2.09 -9.13 -9.87
CA LEU A 44 -1.93 -8.21 -8.74
C LEU A 44 -2.08 -8.92 -7.39
N LYS A 45 -3.01 -9.88 -7.28
CA LYS A 45 -3.14 -10.72 -6.08
C LYS A 45 -1.87 -11.55 -5.82
N GLU A 46 -1.32 -12.19 -6.86
CA GLU A 46 -0.08 -12.97 -6.73
C GLU A 46 1.12 -12.08 -6.37
N LEU A 47 1.25 -10.92 -7.00
CA LEU A 47 2.31 -9.95 -6.70
C LEU A 47 2.19 -9.41 -5.27
N GLY A 48 0.98 -9.07 -4.83
CA GLY A 48 0.72 -8.64 -3.46
C GLY A 48 1.04 -9.74 -2.45
N HIS A 49 0.64 -10.98 -2.72
CA HIS A 49 1.00 -12.13 -1.89
C HIS A 49 2.53 -12.29 -1.79
N CYS A 50 3.24 -12.25 -2.93
CA CYS A 50 4.69 -12.33 -2.98
C CYS A 50 5.36 -11.23 -2.15
N LEU A 51 4.89 -9.98 -2.27
CA LEU A 51 5.38 -8.85 -1.48
C LEU A 51 5.25 -9.09 0.02
N THR A 52 4.13 -9.67 0.48
CA THR A 52 3.88 -9.97 1.90
C THR A 52 4.75 -11.11 2.44
N LEU A 53 5.22 -12.00 1.55
CA LEU A 53 6.14 -13.08 1.93
C LEU A 53 7.58 -12.59 2.04
N LEU A 54 7.99 -11.61 1.23
CA LEU A 54 9.37 -11.14 1.14
C LEU A 54 10.07 -10.93 2.51
N PRO A 55 9.48 -10.26 3.53
CA PRO A 55 10.13 -10.11 4.82
C PRO A 55 10.41 -11.43 5.54
N LYS A 56 9.70 -12.54 5.22
CA LYS A 56 9.98 -13.87 5.78
C LYS A 56 11.34 -14.42 5.34
N SER A 57 11.89 -13.92 4.23
CA SER A 57 13.24 -14.31 3.83
C SER A 57 14.27 -13.96 4.91
N ARG A 58 14.13 -12.81 5.58
CA ARG A 58 15.00 -12.42 6.69
C ARG A 58 14.48 -12.93 8.04
N GLY A 59 13.16 -12.93 8.23
CA GLY A 59 12.48 -13.60 9.34
C GLY A 59 12.53 -12.86 10.67
N ASP A 60 13.15 -11.69 10.73
CA ASP A 60 13.22 -10.81 11.90
C ASP A 60 12.07 -9.80 11.98
N GLU A 61 11.83 -9.27 13.19
CA GLU A 61 10.76 -8.29 13.45
C GLU A 61 10.95 -7.00 12.66
N ASP A 62 12.20 -6.55 12.49
CA ASP A 62 12.52 -5.29 11.82
C ASP A 62 12.13 -5.34 10.34
N SER A 63 12.36 -6.46 9.67
CA SER A 63 12.01 -6.68 8.26
C SER A 63 10.51 -6.66 8.03
N TRP A 64 9.73 -7.28 8.93
CA TRP A 64 8.26 -7.19 8.88
C TRP A 64 7.78 -5.76 9.11
N SER A 65 8.31 -5.11 10.15
CA SER A 65 7.92 -3.75 10.56
C SER A 65 8.25 -2.74 9.47
N LEU A 66 9.44 -2.83 8.87
CA LEU A 66 9.89 -2.00 7.76
C LEU A 66 9.00 -2.21 6.53
N MET A 67 8.69 -3.46 6.16
CA MET A 67 7.80 -3.72 5.02
C MET A 67 6.40 -3.14 5.25
N MET A 68 5.82 -3.35 6.43
CA MET A 68 4.52 -2.79 6.78
C MET A 68 4.55 -1.25 6.72
N GLN A 69 5.58 -0.62 7.28
CA GLN A 69 5.73 0.83 7.25
C GLN A 69 5.87 1.36 5.82
N LYS A 70 6.69 0.73 4.98
CA LYS A 70 6.87 1.10 3.56
C LYS A 70 5.57 0.98 2.76
N ILE A 71 4.79 -0.07 2.99
CA ILE A 71 3.47 -0.25 2.37
C ILE A 71 2.50 0.85 2.80
N LEU A 72 2.41 1.14 4.11
CA LEU A 72 1.52 2.18 4.62
C LEU A 72 1.89 3.57 4.09
N LEU A 73 3.19 3.89 4.02
CA LEU A 73 3.68 5.13 3.41
C LEU A 73 3.29 5.23 1.94
N SER A 74 3.48 4.15 1.17
CA SER A 74 3.10 4.11 -0.24
C SER A 74 1.60 4.31 -0.44
N ILE A 75 0.77 3.65 0.38
CA ILE A 75 -0.69 3.88 0.34
C ILE A 75 -1.00 5.35 0.66
N ASN A 76 -0.43 5.90 1.73
CA ASN A 76 -0.68 7.30 2.13
C ASN A 76 -0.36 8.29 1.01
N VAL A 77 0.77 8.11 0.32
CA VAL A 77 1.19 8.95 -0.81
C VAL A 77 0.21 8.80 -1.97
N HIS A 78 -0.19 7.57 -2.34
CA HIS A 78 -1.14 7.37 -3.43
C HIS A 78 -2.55 7.85 -3.10
N LEU A 79 -2.97 7.79 -1.84
CA LEU A 79 -4.24 8.37 -1.39
C LEU A 79 -4.23 9.90 -1.48
N ASN A 80 -3.09 10.57 -1.27
CA ASN A 80 -3.01 12.03 -1.47
C ASN A 80 -3.31 12.42 -2.91
N ASP A 81 -2.76 11.68 -3.88
CA ASP A 81 -3.05 11.90 -5.30
C ASP A 81 -4.51 11.51 -5.63
N THR A 82 -5.03 10.42 -5.05
CA THR A 82 -6.38 9.90 -5.33
C THR A 82 -7.49 10.78 -4.72
N PHE A 83 -7.26 11.33 -3.54
CA PHE A 83 -8.24 12.13 -2.79
C PHE A 83 -8.01 13.64 -2.92
N GLN A 84 -7.18 14.05 -3.87
CA GLN A 84 -6.92 15.46 -4.15
C GLN A 84 -8.24 16.20 -4.41
N GLY A 85 -8.56 17.17 -3.56
CA GLY A 85 -9.78 18.00 -3.68
C GLY A 85 -11.06 17.40 -3.07
N VAL A 86 -11.03 16.15 -2.59
CA VAL A 86 -12.17 15.49 -1.91
C VAL A 86 -11.91 15.17 -0.44
N GLU A 87 -10.67 15.34 0.02
CA GLU A 87 -10.28 15.18 1.42
C GLU A 87 -9.69 16.47 2.00
N GLU A 88 -9.89 16.70 3.30
CA GLU A 88 -9.16 17.74 4.04
C GLU A 88 -7.66 17.41 4.15
N GLU A 89 -6.80 18.35 3.76
CA GLU A 89 -5.34 18.17 3.77
C GLU A 89 -4.78 17.83 5.17
N SER A 90 -5.46 18.25 6.23
CA SER A 90 -5.13 17.93 7.63
C SER A 90 -5.04 16.42 7.90
N LYS A 91 -5.88 15.62 7.24
CA LYS A 91 -5.97 14.17 7.42
C LYS A 91 -4.75 13.44 6.87
N SER A 92 -4.22 13.91 5.74
CA SER A 92 -2.95 13.42 5.18
C SER A 92 -1.78 13.62 6.14
N ILE A 93 -1.70 14.83 6.70
CA ILE A 93 -0.63 15.21 7.63
C ILE A 93 -0.73 14.40 8.93
N GLU A 94 -1.94 14.19 9.45
CA GLU A 94 -2.18 13.38 10.65
C GLU A 94 -1.73 11.92 10.45
N ALA A 95 -2.10 11.29 9.33
CA ALA A 95 -1.65 9.95 9.00
C ALA A 95 -0.13 9.88 8.81
N MET A 96 0.47 10.87 8.15
CA MET A 96 1.92 10.95 7.95
C MET A 96 2.70 11.03 9.28
N ARG A 97 2.22 11.82 10.24
CA ARG A 97 2.83 11.93 11.59
C ARG A 97 2.82 10.60 12.35
N GLY A 98 1.84 9.75 12.10
CA GLY A 98 1.80 8.39 12.65
C GLY A 98 2.80 7.44 11.97
N LEU A 99 3.10 7.66 10.69
CA LEU A 99 3.94 6.78 9.87
C LEU A 99 5.43 7.11 9.99
N VAL A 100 5.79 8.37 10.20
CA VAL A 100 7.17 8.81 10.43
C VAL A 100 7.23 9.63 11.71
N PRO A 101 7.82 9.10 12.80
CA PRO A 101 7.98 9.85 14.04
C PRO A 101 8.81 11.12 13.81
N PRO A 102 8.49 12.24 14.49
CA PRO A 102 9.24 13.48 14.36
C PRO A 102 10.71 13.27 14.76
N GLY A 103 11.63 13.78 13.95
CA GLY A 103 13.07 13.68 14.18
C GLY A 103 13.71 12.36 13.76
N LYS A 104 12.97 11.45 13.11
CA LYS A 104 13.52 10.26 12.46
C LYS A 104 13.49 10.40 10.95
N ASP A 105 14.51 9.88 10.28
CA ASP A 105 14.49 9.78 8.82
C ASP A 105 13.39 8.80 8.36
N PRO A 106 12.69 9.11 7.26
CA PRO A 106 11.74 8.18 6.67
C PRO A 106 12.49 6.92 6.18
N PRO A 107 11.85 5.74 6.23
CA PRO A 107 12.46 4.54 5.65
C PRO A 107 12.62 4.70 4.13
N PRO A 108 13.51 3.90 3.50
CA PRO A 108 13.61 3.86 2.05
C PRO A 108 12.24 3.59 1.41
N PRO A 109 11.93 4.19 0.25
CA PRO A 109 10.64 4.02 -0.40
C PRO A 109 10.38 2.55 -0.78
N LEU A 110 9.10 2.18 -0.83
CA LEU A 110 8.67 0.86 -1.31
C LEU A 110 9.14 0.66 -2.75
N GLY A 111 9.93 -0.39 -2.98
CA GLY A 111 10.55 -0.69 -4.27
C GLY A 111 11.81 0.13 -4.62
N GLY A 112 12.38 0.88 -3.68
CA GLY A 112 13.72 1.48 -3.82
C GLY A 112 13.84 2.73 -4.71
N HIS A 113 12.76 3.23 -5.30
CA HIS A 113 12.81 4.47 -6.07
C HIS A 113 12.54 5.70 -5.22
N CYS A 114 13.60 6.47 -4.95
CA CYS A 114 13.50 7.87 -4.58
C CYS A 114 12.97 8.68 -5.77
N THR A 115 12.03 9.56 -5.49
CA THR A 115 11.48 10.62 -6.33
C THR A 115 12.61 11.35 -7.08
N GLY A 116 12.87 11.02 -8.34
CA GLY A 116 13.97 11.63 -9.10
C GLY A 116 13.85 11.60 -10.63
N GLU A 117 13.24 10.57 -11.23
CA GLU A 117 13.23 10.41 -12.69
C GLU A 117 11.85 10.02 -13.26
N ALA A 118 10.78 10.63 -12.75
CA ALA A 118 9.44 10.47 -13.32
C ALA A 118 8.65 11.78 -13.39
N SER A 119 9.33 12.93 -13.40
CA SER A 119 8.68 14.23 -13.58
C SER A 119 7.90 14.30 -14.91
N ASP A 120 8.37 13.61 -15.95
CA ASP A 120 7.80 13.75 -17.31
C ASP A 120 6.86 12.62 -17.76
N GLN A 121 6.69 11.56 -16.95
CA GLN A 121 5.68 10.51 -17.21
C GLN A 121 4.51 10.53 -16.23
N ARG A 122 4.30 11.66 -15.52
CA ARG A 122 3.07 11.98 -14.80
C ARG A 122 1.90 12.31 -15.75
N ILE A 123 1.92 11.74 -16.97
CA ILE A 123 0.82 11.74 -17.92
C ILE A 123 -0.29 10.91 -17.27
N LYS A 124 -1.25 11.60 -16.64
CA LYS A 124 -2.59 11.17 -16.24
C LYS A 124 -2.79 9.65 -16.35
N ARG A 125 -2.24 8.89 -15.40
CA ARG A 125 -2.62 7.49 -15.27
C ARG A 125 -4.13 7.46 -15.02
N PRO A 126 -4.89 6.58 -15.68
CA PRO A 126 -6.29 6.39 -15.32
C PRO A 126 -6.41 6.16 -13.81
N GLU A 127 -7.22 6.95 -13.13
CA GLU A 127 -7.41 6.91 -11.66
C GLU A 127 -7.70 5.48 -11.17
N ARG A 128 -8.48 4.73 -11.96
CA ARG A 128 -8.74 3.30 -11.77
C ARG A 128 -7.48 2.43 -11.60
N LEU A 129 -6.41 2.70 -12.35
CA LEU A 129 -5.16 1.94 -12.23
C LEU A 129 -4.41 2.25 -10.93
N GLN A 130 -4.48 3.49 -10.45
CA GLN A 130 -3.91 3.86 -9.15
C GLN A 130 -4.70 3.19 -8.00
N MET A 131 -6.03 3.14 -8.11
CA MET A 131 -6.90 2.52 -7.12
C MET A 131 -6.69 1.01 -7.02
N LEU A 132 -6.41 0.33 -8.13
CA LEU A 132 -6.03 -1.09 -8.12
C LEU A 132 -4.71 -1.33 -7.37
N SER A 133 -3.72 -0.45 -7.54
CA SER A 133 -2.46 -0.53 -6.80
C SER A 133 -2.68 -0.28 -5.30
N VAL A 134 -3.45 0.76 -4.93
CA VAL A 134 -3.82 1.07 -3.54
C VAL A 134 -4.53 -0.10 -2.89
N SER A 135 -5.56 -0.63 -3.55
CA SER A 135 -6.32 -1.80 -3.10
C SER A 135 -5.44 -3.04 -2.88
N THR A 136 -4.47 -3.25 -3.77
CA THR A 136 -3.51 -4.36 -3.66
C THR A 136 -2.63 -4.18 -2.42
N LEU A 137 -2.12 -2.97 -2.18
CA LEU A 137 -1.31 -2.66 -1.00
C LEU A 137 -2.11 -2.75 0.30
N MET A 138 -3.37 -2.30 0.33
CA MET A 138 -4.25 -2.48 1.50
C MET A 138 -4.45 -3.96 1.81
N ARG A 139 -4.67 -4.80 0.78
CA ARG A 139 -4.73 -6.25 0.95
C ARG A 139 -3.40 -6.83 1.48
N CYS A 140 -2.26 -6.28 1.07
CA CYS A 140 -0.96 -6.68 1.64
C CYS A 140 -0.92 -6.42 3.16
N CYS A 141 -1.39 -5.25 3.63
CA CYS A 141 -1.51 -4.98 5.06
C CYS A 141 -2.40 -6.02 5.76
N CYS A 142 -3.59 -6.30 5.21
CA CYS A 142 -4.49 -7.33 5.76
C CYS A 142 -3.81 -8.71 5.85
N THR A 143 -3.07 -9.08 4.82
CA THR A 143 -2.38 -10.37 4.72
C THR A 143 -1.24 -10.45 5.74
N MET A 144 -0.44 -9.40 5.88
CA MET A 144 0.64 -9.34 6.87
C MET A 144 0.12 -9.39 8.31
N LEU A 145 -1.04 -8.79 8.59
CA LEU A 145 -1.69 -8.81 9.91
C LEU A 145 -2.29 -10.18 10.28
N THR A 146 -2.71 -10.95 9.29
CA THR A 146 -3.47 -12.20 9.51
C THR A 146 -2.68 -13.47 9.19
N SER A 147 -1.50 -13.35 8.57
CA SER A 147 -0.63 -14.46 8.26
C SER A 147 0.35 -14.75 9.41
N PRO A 148 0.71 -16.01 9.66
CA PRO A 148 1.79 -16.35 10.58
C PRO A 148 3.13 -15.72 10.11
N TYR A 149 3.90 -15.23 11.07
CA TYR A 149 5.26 -14.74 10.90
C TYR A 149 6.20 -15.47 11.87
N PRO A 150 7.48 -15.71 11.54
CA PRO A 150 8.37 -16.55 12.35
C PRO A 150 8.62 -16.02 13.77
N VAL A 151 8.46 -14.73 13.99
CA VAL A 151 8.65 -14.04 15.28
C VAL A 151 7.42 -13.21 15.63
N GLN A 152 7.30 -12.85 16.91
CA GLN A 152 6.31 -11.88 17.36
C GLN A 152 6.64 -10.50 16.78
N VAL A 153 5.62 -9.78 16.30
CA VAL A 153 5.79 -8.47 15.66
C VAL A 153 4.91 -7.43 16.33
N ARG A 154 5.42 -6.20 16.48
CA ARG A 154 4.62 -5.06 16.93
C ARG A 154 3.79 -4.49 15.80
N VAL A 155 2.47 -4.60 15.93
CA VAL A 155 1.53 -4.06 14.95
C VAL A 155 1.40 -2.54 15.11
N PRO A 156 1.56 -1.74 14.04
CA PRO A 156 1.35 -0.29 14.07
C PRO A 156 -0.15 0.06 14.03
N ILE A 157 -0.88 -0.24 15.12
CA ILE A 157 -2.35 -0.11 15.18
C ILE A 157 -2.81 1.31 14.83
N ARG A 158 -2.19 2.34 15.43
CA ARG A 158 -2.60 3.74 15.20
C ARG A 158 -2.48 4.16 13.74
N PRO A 159 -1.33 3.98 13.04
CA PRO A 159 -1.24 4.25 11.61
C PRO A 159 -2.25 3.46 10.75
N LEU A 160 -2.50 2.20 11.07
CA LEU A 160 -3.46 1.37 10.34
C LEU A 160 -4.90 1.91 10.48
N ILE A 161 -5.30 2.30 11.69
CA ILE A 161 -6.61 2.90 11.94
C ILE A 161 -6.73 4.27 11.26
N ALA A 162 -5.70 5.11 11.34
CA ALA A 162 -5.69 6.42 10.69
C ALA A 162 -5.89 6.29 9.17
N LEU A 163 -5.20 5.33 8.54
CA LEU A 163 -5.32 5.07 7.11
C LEU A 163 -6.69 4.52 6.72
N ALA A 164 -7.23 3.55 7.46
CA ALA A 164 -8.59 3.06 7.25
C ALA A 164 -9.62 4.18 7.43
N GLY A 165 -9.44 5.04 8.44
CA GLY A 165 -10.26 6.21 8.69
C GLY A 165 -10.25 7.19 7.52
N ARG A 166 -9.06 7.55 6.99
CA ARG A 166 -8.95 8.40 5.79
C ARG A 166 -9.77 7.86 4.63
N VAL A 167 -9.63 6.57 4.33
CA VAL A 167 -10.36 5.92 3.25
C VAL A 167 -11.87 5.97 3.49
N LEU A 168 -12.34 5.67 4.70
CA LEU A 168 -13.77 5.59 5.02
C LEU A 168 -14.46 6.95 5.20
N MET A 169 -13.68 8.04 5.34
CA MET A 169 -14.20 9.39 5.54
C MET A 169 -14.48 10.14 4.23
N VAL A 170 -13.95 9.67 3.10
CA VAL A 170 -14.26 10.27 1.79
C VAL A 170 -15.59 9.71 1.31
N ASP A 171 -16.55 10.57 1.00
CA ASP A 171 -17.90 10.16 0.55
C ASP A 171 -18.18 10.55 -0.93
N GLY A 172 -17.20 11.12 -1.62
CA GLY A 172 -17.32 11.60 -2.99
C GLY A 172 -18.02 12.96 -3.13
N SER A 173 -18.44 13.58 -2.02
CA SER A 173 -18.91 14.96 -2.02
C SER A 173 -17.75 15.94 -2.17
N LEU A 174 -17.98 17.07 -2.84
CA LEU A 174 -17.00 18.14 -2.94
C LEU A 174 -17.16 19.08 -1.74
N PRO A 175 -16.08 19.38 -0.97
CA PRO A 175 -16.15 20.43 0.03
C PRO A 175 -16.54 21.76 -0.65
N GLN A 176 -17.55 22.45 -0.10
CA GLN A 176 -18.13 23.68 -0.69
C GLN A 176 -17.07 24.76 -1.03
N ALA A 177 -15.89 24.71 -0.42
CA ALA A 177 -14.78 25.66 -0.60
C ALA A 177 -13.82 25.33 -1.77
N LEU A 178 -13.89 24.14 -2.39
CA LEU A 178 -12.90 23.64 -3.36
C LEU A 178 -13.42 23.55 -4.81
N PHE A 179 -14.54 24.22 -5.08
CA PHE A 179 -15.29 24.17 -6.34
C PHE A 179 -14.55 24.46 -7.68
N PRO A 180 -13.36 25.11 -7.78
CA PRO A 180 -12.77 25.35 -9.10
C PRO A 180 -11.78 24.28 -9.60
N PHE A 181 -11.36 23.30 -8.80
CA PHE A 181 -10.16 22.51 -9.13
C PHE A 181 -10.40 21.09 -9.67
N THR A 182 -11.55 20.47 -9.42
CA THR A 182 -11.86 19.11 -9.87
C THR A 182 -12.86 19.13 -11.03
N THR A 183 -12.47 18.55 -12.16
CA THR A 183 -13.38 18.40 -13.30
C THR A 183 -14.42 17.32 -12.98
N GLY A 184 -15.70 17.51 -13.36
CA GLY A 184 -16.79 16.56 -13.02
C GLY A 184 -16.50 15.10 -13.42
N MET A 185 -15.71 14.86 -14.47
CA MET A 185 -15.30 13.51 -14.88
C MET A 185 -14.37 12.80 -13.89
N GLN A 186 -13.53 13.53 -13.14
CA GLN A 186 -12.68 12.96 -12.10
C GLN A 186 -13.51 12.58 -10.87
N GLN A 187 -14.50 13.40 -10.52
CA GLN A 187 -15.39 13.10 -9.41
C GLN A 187 -16.21 11.83 -9.68
N GLU A 188 -16.79 11.67 -10.87
CA GLU A 188 -17.53 10.46 -11.25
C GLU A 188 -16.66 9.19 -11.18
N SER A 189 -15.43 9.28 -11.69
CA SER A 189 -14.44 8.19 -11.65
C SER A 189 -14.10 7.78 -10.21
N ILE A 190 -13.79 8.75 -9.33
CA ILE A 190 -13.54 8.51 -7.90
C ILE A 190 -14.76 7.87 -7.23
N CYS A 191 -15.95 8.42 -7.44
CA CYS A 191 -17.18 7.91 -6.83
C CYS A 191 -17.48 6.45 -7.23
N SER A 192 -17.14 6.06 -8.46
CA SER A 192 -17.36 4.69 -8.94
C SER A 192 -16.47 3.64 -8.25
N GLU A 193 -15.27 4.03 -7.82
CA GLU A 193 -14.27 3.13 -7.25
C GLU A 193 -14.21 3.23 -5.70
N LEU A 194 -14.77 4.30 -5.13
CA LEU A 194 -14.87 4.53 -3.69
C LEU A 194 -15.47 3.35 -2.90
N PRO A 195 -16.55 2.66 -3.36
CA PRO A 195 -17.08 1.50 -2.64
C PRO A 195 -16.08 0.36 -2.50
N VAL A 196 -15.23 0.17 -3.52
CA VAL A 196 -14.17 -0.84 -3.48
C VAL A 196 -13.12 -0.46 -2.44
N LEU A 197 -12.69 0.81 -2.41
CA LEU A 197 -11.75 1.31 -1.40
C LEU A 197 -12.32 1.20 0.02
N HIS A 198 -13.59 1.57 0.23
CA HIS A 198 -14.28 1.41 1.51
C HIS A 198 -14.31 -0.05 1.96
N SER A 199 -14.58 -0.98 1.04
CA SER A 199 -14.51 -2.42 1.33
C SER A 199 -13.13 -2.82 1.86
N TYR A 200 -12.05 -2.35 1.23
CA TYR A 200 -10.69 -2.61 1.73
C TYR A 200 -10.40 -1.91 3.06
N GLY A 201 -10.95 -0.73 3.30
CA GLY A 201 -10.87 -0.04 4.60
C GLY A 201 -11.49 -0.87 5.73
N LEU A 202 -12.69 -1.43 5.47
CA LEU A 202 -13.36 -2.33 6.41
C LEU A 202 -12.64 -3.67 6.58
N GLU A 203 -12.12 -4.25 5.50
CA GLU A 203 -11.26 -5.45 5.56
C GLU A 203 -10.02 -5.20 6.42
N LEU A 204 -9.40 -4.03 6.31
CA LEU A 204 -8.23 -3.65 7.09
C LEU A 204 -8.58 -3.55 8.59
N LEU A 205 -9.70 -2.91 8.95
CA LEU A 205 -10.19 -2.88 10.33
C LEU A 205 -10.47 -4.29 10.87
N SER A 206 -11.09 -5.15 10.07
CA SER A 206 -11.30 -6.56 10.41
C SER A 206 -9.98 -7.30 10.64
N ALA A 207 -8.98 -7.06 9.79
CA ALA A 207 -7.66 -7.66 9.89
C ALA A 207 -6.90 -7.18 11.13
N ILE A 208 -7.00 -5.91 11.52
CA ILE A 208 -6.45 -5.38 12.77
C ILE A 208 -7.02 -6.15 13.96
N ILE A 209 -8.35 -6.28 14.03
CA ILE A 209 -9.03 -6.98 15.15
C ILE A 209 -8.60 -8.46 15.22
N LYS A 210 -8.48 -9.13 14.06
CA LYS A 210 -8.04 -10.52 13.97
C LYS A 210 -6.56 -10.70 14.33
N GLY A 211 -5.71 -9.76 13.91
CA GLY A 211 -4.26 -9.80 14.12
C GLY A 211 -3.86 -9.51 15.57
N VAL A 212 -4.56 -8.58 16.25
CA VAL A 212 -4.29 -8.22 17.65
C VAL A 212 -4.67 -9.34 18.64
N ARG A 213 -5.52 -10.29 18.22
CA ARG A 213 -5.93 -11.43 19.05
C ARG A 213 -4.97 -12.64 18.97
N ARG A 214 -3.91 -12.56 18.18
CA ARG A 214 -2.89 -13.60 18.02
C ARG A 214 -1.62 -13.22 18.76
#